data_AF-A0A933V8R6-F1
#
_entry.id   AF-A0A933V8R6-F1
#
_cell.length_a   1.000
_cell.length_b   1.000
_cell.length_c   1.000
_cell.angle_alpha   90.00
_cell.angle_beta   90.00
_cell.angle_gamma   90.00
#
_symmetry.space_group_name_H-M   'P 1'
#
loop_
_entity.id
_entity.type
_entity.pdbx_description
1 polymer ?
#
loop_
_entity_poly.entity_id
_entity_poly.type
_entity_poly.pdbx_seq_one_letter_code
_entity_poly.pdbx_strand_id
1 'polypeptide(L)'
;MTPLDIFQRLEEIIGIDGSPRRLGTVIETELRDYFGVPPVQAAEKAEQMEGKVRQLISQSNSNSDSTGSYVVLSMSSINDRVVQGSCYIEPDEPVTTTVLKRRRLHIDPLLDHIQNLTFHQFETFGACVLKELGSKNPQVTPHSDDQGIDFYGLLSLGQLS
;
A
#
# COMPACT_ATOMS: atom_id res chain seq x y z
N MET A 1 -23.18 -6.96 7.24
CA MET A 1 -22.74 -6.05 6.18
C MET A 1 -22.60 -4.65 6.75
N THR A 2 -21.38 -4.37 7.17
CA THR A 2 -20.93 -3.11 7.76
C THR A 2 -20.20 -2.28 6.69
N PRO A 3 -19.96 -0.97 6.92
CA PRO A 3 -19.09 -0.19 6.04
C PRO A 3 -17.67 -0.75 5.92
N LEU A 4 -17.19 -1.47 6.94
CA LEU A 4 -15.88 -2.12 6.92
C LEU A 4 -15.85 -3.29 5.94
N ASP A 5 -16.92 -4.10 5.90
CA ASP A 5 -17.03 -5.23 4.96
C ASP A 5 -16.99 -4.72 3.51
N ILE A 6 -17.64 -3.58 3.25
CA ILE A 6 -17.61 -2.92 1.93
C ILE A 6 -16.22 -2.38 1.62
N PHE A 7 -15.60 -1.69 2.58
CA PHE A 7 -14.25 -1.15 2.40
C PHE A 7 -13.24 -2.24 2.02
N GLN A 8 -13.21 -3.35 2.77
CA GLN A 8 -12.34 -4.50 2.47
C GLN A 8 -12.63 -5.08 1.09
N ARG A 9 -13.91 -5.20 0.73
CA ARG A 9 -14.29 -5.66 -0.61
C ARG A 9 -13.79 -4.73 -1.71
N LEU A 10 -13.86 -3.42 -1.52
CA LEU A 10 -13.35 -2.45 -2.48
C LEU A 10 -11.83 -2.56 -2.64
N GLU A 11 -11.08 -2.84 -1.57
CA GLU A 11 -9.63 -3.07 -1.64
C GLU A 11 -9.32 -4.27 -2.55
N GLU A 12 -10.07 -5.37 -2.43
CA GLU A 12 -9.89 -6.56 -3.28
C GLU A 12 -10.19 -6.31 -4.76
N ILE A 13 -11.30 -5.62 -5.06
CA ILE A 13 -11.80 -5.52 -6.45
C ILE A 13 -11.23 -4.33 -7.25
N ILE A 14 -10.79 -3.28 -6.57
CA ILE A 14 -10.10 -2.16 -7.19
C ILE A 14 -8.61 -2.47 -7.19
N GLY A 15 -8.06 -2.92 -6.07
CA GLY A 15 -6.63 -3.16 -5.94
C GLY A 15 -5.81 -1.87 -5.92
N ILE A 16 -4.50 -2.02 -5.75
CA ILE A 16 -3.56 -0.91 -5.55
C ILE A 16 -3.38 -0.03 -6.79
N ASP A 17 -3.61 -0.55 -8.00
CA ASP A 17 -3.51 0.15 -9.29
C ASP A 17 -4.85 0.32 -10.00
N GLY A 18 -5.95 -0.02 -9.33
CA GLY A 18 -7.28 -0.04 -9.92
C GLY A 18 -7.71 1.30 -10.52
N SER A 19 -8.34 1.21 -11.70
CA SER A 19 -8.88 2.39 -12.37
C SER A 19 -9.95 3.10 -11.54
N PRO A 20 -10.10 4.44 -11.67
CA PRO A 20 -11.06 5.22 -10.92
C PRO A 20 -12.51 4.79 -11.19
N ARG A 21 -13.29 4.67 -10.12
CA ARG A 21 -14.71 4.32 -10.15
C ARG A 21 -15.49 5.27 -9.26
N ARG A 22 -16.75 5.54 -9.60
CA ARG A 22 -17.65 6.27 -8.71
C ARG A 22 -17.94 5.42 -7.48
N LEU A 23 -17.69 5.96 -6.29
CA LEU A 23 -17.78 5.26 -5.01
C LEU A 23 -19.19 4.70 -4.79
N GLY A 24 -20.22 5.53 -4.89
CA GLY A 24 -21.61 5.06 -4.76
C GLY A 24 -21.96 3.93 -5.74
N THR A 25 -21.54 4.04 -7.01
CA THR A 25 -21.82 3.02 -8.04
C THR A 25 -21.11 1.70 -7.77
N VAL A 26 -19.83 1.74 -7.35
CA VAL A 26 -19.10 0.50 -7.04
C VAL A 26 -19.64 -0.15 -5.77
N ILE A 27 -20.02 0.64 -4.75
CA ILE A 27 -20.69 0.12 -3.56
C ILE A 27 -22.01 -0.57 -3.95
N GLU A 28 -22.88 0.09 -4.70
CA GLU A 28 -24.16 -0.48 -5.15
C GLU A 28 -23.96 -1.80 -5.92
N THR A 29 -22.96 -1.82 -6.82
CA THR A 29 -22.63 -3.01 -7.61
C THR A 29 -22.21 -4.16 -6.70
N GLU A 30 -21.29 -3.95 -5.76
CA GLU A 30 -20.86 -5.00 -4.85
C GLU A 30 -21.97 -5.43 -3.89
N LEU A 31 -22.81 -4.50 -3.42
CA LEU A 31 -23.99 -4.81 -2.61
C LEU A 31 -24.91 -5.81 -3.31
N ARG A 32 -25.14 -5.60 -4.61
CA ARG A 32 -25.98 -6.49 -5.41
C ARG A 32 -25.28 -7.80 -5.74
N ASP A 33 -24.08 -7.71 -6.30
CA ASP A 33 -23.43 -8.83 -6.99
C ASP A 33 -22.69 -9.75 -6.01
N TYR A 34 -22.11 -9.21 -4.95
CA TYR A 34 -21.36 -9.97 -3.94
C TYR A 34 -22.19 -10.23 -2.68
N PHE A 35 -22.90 -9.22 -2.16
CA PHE A 35 -23.68 -9.34 -0.93
C PHE A 35 -25.14 -9.79 -1.13
N GLY A 36 -25.58 -9.96 -2.38
CA GLY A 36 -26.92 -10.48 -2.70
C GLY A 36 -28.06 -9.54 -2.29
N VAL A 37 -27.80 -8.24 -2.14
CA VAL A 37 -28.81 -7.26 -1.77
C VAL A 37 -29.74 -6.99 -2.97
N PRO A 38 -31.08 -6.99 -2.80
CA PRO A 38 -32.00 -6.68 -3.87
C PRO A 38 -31.71 -5.31 -4.50
N PRO A 39 -31.86 -5.11 -5.82
CA PRO A 39 -31.42 -3.90 -6.52
C PRO A 39 -31.92 -2.59 -5.91
N VAL A 40 -33.21 -2.54 -5.55
CA VAL A 40 -33.82 -1.34 -4.94
C VAL A 40 -33.19 -1.01 -3.59
N GLN A 41 -32.90 -2.03 -2.77
CA GLN A 41 -32.26 -1.85 -1.47
C GLN A 41 -30.77 -1.56 -1.59
N ALA A 42 -30.12 -2.04 -2.66
CA ALA A 42 -28.70 -1.82 -2.89
C ALA A 42 -28.40 -0.33 -3.15
N ALA A 43 -29.21 0.33 -3.97
CA ALA A 43 -29.07 1.76 -4.25
C ALA A 43 -29.22 2.62 -2.98
N GLU A 44 -30.28 2.38 -2.19
CA GLU A 44 -30.51 3.11 -0.94
C GLU A 44 -29.38 2.87 0.08
N LYS A 45 -28.93 1.62 0.23
CA LYS A 45 -27.82 1.28 1.13
C LYS A 45 -26.51 1.87 0.66
N ALA A 46 -26.25 1.93 -0.64
CA ALA A 46 -25.04 2.52 -1.18
C ALA A 46 -24.93 3.99 -0.79
N GLU A 47 -26.00 4.76 -0.95
CA GLU A 47 -26.04 6.17 -0.55
C GLU A 47 -25.79 6.35 0.96
N GLN A 48 -26.41 5.51 1.80
CA GLN A 48 -26.20 5.54 3.25
C GLN A 48 -24.77 5.15 3.68
N MET A 49 -24.11 4.26 2.92
CA MET A 49 -22.78 3.74 3.25
C MET A 49 -21.64 4.58 2.67
N GLU A 50 -21.86 5.29 1.55
CA GLU A 50 -20.83 6.03 0.82
C GLU A 50 -20.03 6.97 1.73
N GLY A 51 -20.71 7.75 2.57
CA GLY A 51 -20.06 8.67 3.50
C GLY A 51 -19.15 7.97 4.51
N LYS A 52 -19.58 6.80 5.03
CA LYS A 52 -18.83 6.03 6.02
C LYS A 52 -17.64 5.31 5.39
N VAL A 53 -17.83 4.72 4.21
CA VAL A 53 -16.75 4.04 3.45
C VAL A 53 -15.68 5.04 3.06
N ARG A 54 -16.06 6.23 2.59
CA ARG A 54 -15.10 7.31 2.30
C ARG A 54 -14.28 7.70 3.54
N GLN A 55 -14.92 7.82 4.71
CA GLN A 55 -14.21 8.10 5.96
C GLN A 55 -13.21 6.98 6.31
N LEU A 56 -13.58 5.72 6.10
CA LEU A 56 -12.68 4.58 6.31
C LEU A 56 -11.47 4.62 5.36
N ILE A 57 -11.66 4.96 4.08
CA ILE A 57 -10.56 5.13 3.12
C ILE A 57 -9.61 6.22 3.61
N SER A 58 -10.13 7.40 3.95
CA SER A 58 -9.28 8.50 4.45
C SER A 58 -8.55 8.15 5.75
N GLN A 59 -9.21 7.42 6.66
CA GLN A 59 -8.58 6.97 7.89
C GLN A 59 -7.49 5.92 7.65
N SER A 60 -7.71 4.99 6.71
CA SER A 60 -6.71 4.00 6.31
C SER A 60 -5.45 4.69 5.77
N ASN A 61 -5.62 5.74 4.98
CA ASN A 61 -4.52 6.52 4.42
C ASN A 61 -3.69 7.19 5.51
N SER A 62 -4.36 7.90 6.43
CA SER A 62 -3.69 8.55 7.57
C SER A 62 -2.99 7.56 8.50
N ASN A 63 -3.59 6.40 8.74
CA ASN A 63 -3.01 5.35 9.57
C ASN A 63 -1.75 4.76 8.91
N SER A 64 -1.80 4.53 7.60
CA SER A 64 -0.67 4.00 6.84
C SER A 64 0.51 4.96 6.84
N ASP A 65 0.26 6.26 6.69
CA ASP A 65 1.29 7.29 6.80
C ASP A 65 1.97 7.28 8.18
N SER A 66 1.21 7.05 9.26
CA SER A 66 1.75 7.02 10.62
C SER A 66 2.50 5.73 10.98
N THR A 67 2.14 4.61 10.36
CA THR A 67 2.68 3.27 10.68
C THR A 67 3.71 2.78 9.67
N GLY A 68 3.90 3.51 8.56
CA GLY A 68 4.79 3.10 7.47
C GLY A 68 4.26 1.90 6.69
N SER A 69 2.97 1.59 6.77
CA SER A 69 2.33 0.59 5.89
C SER A 69 1.98 1.20 4.53
N TYR A 70 1.55 0.35 3.60
CA TYR A 70 1.06 0.82 2.31
C TYR A 70 -0.46 0.95 2.30
N VAL A 71 -0.94 1.80 1.41
CA VAL A 71 -2.36 2.08 1.18
C VAL A 71 -2.80 1.38 -0.09
N VAL A 72 -3.98 0.75 -0.09
CA VAL A 72 -4.57 0.14 -1.31
C VAL A 72 -5.44 1.14 -2.07
N LEU A 73 -6.32 1.87 -1.38
CA LEU A 73 -7.30 2.77 -2.00
C LEU A 73 -6.99 4.24 -1.75
N SER A 74 -7.34 5.09 -2.70
CA SER A 74 -7.33 6.54 -2.53
C SER A 74 -8.60 7.15 -3.08
N MET A 75 -9.05 8.23 -2.45
CA MET A 75 -10.02 9.13 -3.06
C MET A 75 -9.32 9.98 -4.13
N SER A 76 -10.00 10.23 -5.24
CA SER A 76 -9.47 11.12 -6.28
C SER A 76 -9.32 12.54 -5.75
N SER A 77 -8.20 13.18 -6.10
CA SER A 77 -7.93 14.58 -5.71
C SER A 77 -8.88 15.59 -6.36
N ILE A 78 -9.51 15.22 -7.47
CA ILE A 78 -10.39 16.08 -8.28
C ILE A 78 -11.86 15.88 -7.91
N ASN A 79 -12.24 14.67 -7.49
CA ASN A 79 -13.61 14.32 -7.18
C ASN A 79 -13.69 13.39 -5.98
N ASP A 80 -14.23 13.88 -4.87
CA ASP A 80 -14.35 13.17 -3.60
C ASP A 80 -15.37 12.01 -3.62
N ARG A 81 -16.04 11.79 -4.75
CA ARG A 81 -16.93 10.65 -5.02
C ARG A 81 -16.29 9.59 -5.90
N VAL A 82 -15.02 9.73 -6.24
CA VAL A 82 -14.28 8.77 -7.05
C VAL A 82 -13.23 8.09 -6.18
N VAL A 83 -13.24 6.77 -6.19
CA VAL A 83 -12.25 5.91 -5.54
C VAL A 83 -11.39 5.25 -6.60
N GLN A 84 -10.11 5.11 -6.34
CA GLN A 84 -9.12 4.50 -7.23
C GLN A 84 -8.08 3.74 -6.41
N GLY A 85 -7.25 2.94 -7.07
CA GLY A 85 -6.05 2.40 -6.44
C GLY A 85 -5.09 3.53 -6.03
N SER A 86 -4.43 3.41 -4.89
CA SER A 86 -3.49 4.41 -4.37
C SER A 86 -2.33 4.72 -5.33
N CYS A 87 -2.00 3.75 -6.19
CA CYS A 87 -0.95 3.83 -7.19
C CYS A 87 -1.49 3.95 -8.63
N TYR A 88 -2.80 4.18 -8.80
CA TYR A 88 -3.35 4.54 -10.11
C TYR A 88 -2.68 5.80 -10.64
N ILE A 89 -2.22 5.77 -11.89
CA ILE A 89 -1.55 6.89 -12.55
C ILE A 89 -2.59 7.73 -13.29
N GLU A 90 -2.74 8.99 -12.93
CA GLU A 90 -3.67 9.89 -13.60
C GLU A 90 -3.12 10.38 -14.96
N PRO A 91 -3.97 10.69 -15.96
CA PRO A 91 -3.52 11.02 -17.32
C PRO A 91 -2.53 12.18 -17.41
N ASP A 92 -2.70 13.20 -16.56
CA ASP A 92 -1.89 14.43 -16.56
C ASP A 92 -0.88 14.46 -15.39
N GLU A 93 -0.58 13.30 -14.81
CA GLU A 93 0.27 13.21 -13.64
C GLU A 93 1.75 13.45 -14.00
N PRO A 94 2.52 14.24 -13.21
CA PRO A 94 3.93 14.48 -13.48
C PRO A 94 4.74 13.19 -13.53
N VAL A 95 5.69 13.11 -14.46
CA VAL A 95 6.57 11.93 -14.64
C VAL A 95 7.25 11.51 -13.33
N THR A 96 7.65 12.47 -12.50
CA THR A 96 8.23 12.22 -11.18
C THR A 96 7.28 11.42 -10.28
N THR A 97 6.01 11.83 -10.20
CA THR A 97 4.99 11.13 -9.40
C THR A 97 4.63 9.78 -10.01
N THR A 98 4.55 9.68 -11.34
CA THR A 98 4.35 8.41 -12.04
C THR A 98 5.43 7.38 -11.68
N VAL A 99 6.70 7.79 -11.68
CA VAL A 99 7.82 6.91 -11.31
C VAL A 99 7.69 6.44 -9.86
N LEU A 100 7.30 7.33 -8.94
CA LEU A 100 7.10 6.97 -7.54
C LEU A 100 5.95 5.98 -7.35
N LYS A 101 4.80 6.20 -7.99
CA LYS A 101 3.66 5.27 -7.94
C LYS A 101 4.00 3.90 -8.52
N ARG A 102 4.70 3.86 -9.67
CA ARG A 102 5.17 2.59 -10.25
C ARG A 102 6.10 1.83 -9.31
N ARG A 103 7.00 2.51 -8.61
CA ARG A 103 7.86 1.86 -7.60
C ARG A 103 7.05 1.27 -6.45
N ARG A 104 6.02 1.96 -5.98
CA ARG A 104 5.13 1.48 -4.91
C ARG A 104 4.34 0.23 -5.31
N LEU A 105 3.99 0.05 -6.58
CA LEU A 105 3.33 -1.18 -7.06
C LEU A 105 4.16 -2.44 -6.84
N HIS A 106 5.48 -2.31 -6.71
CA HIS A 106 6.37 -3.43 -6.49
C HIS A 106 6.56 -3.76 -5.00
N ILE A 107 5.84 -3.10 -4.08
CA ILE A 107 6.04 -3.31 -2.64
C ILE A 107 5.70 -4.74 -2.22
N ASP A 108 4.59 -5.31 -2.69
CA ASP A 108 4.19 -6.68 -2.36
C ASP A 108 5.19 -7.70 -2.93
N PRO A 109 5.55 -7.68 -4.23
CA PRO A 109 6.61 -8.55 -4.76
C PRO A 109 7.95 -8.41 -4.03
N LEU A 110 8.33 -7.19 -3.62
CA LEU A 110 9.57 -6.96 -2.87
C LEU A 110 9.47 -7.57 -1.46
N LEU A 111 8.36 -7.33 -0.75
CA LEU A 111 8.13 -7.88 0.58
C LEU A 111 8.13 -9.41 0.54
N ASP A 112 7.43 -10.01 -0.42
CA ASP A 112 7.41 -11.45 -0.64
C ASP A 112 8.83 -11.97 -0.88
N HIS A 113 9.63 -11.29 -1.71
CA HIS A 113 11.00 -11.72 -1.97
C HIS A 113 11.87 -11.63 -0.72
N ILE A 114 11.72 -10.57 0.09
CA ILE A 114 12.43 -10.36 1.35
C ILE A 114 12.06 -11.45 2.38
N GLN A 115 10.77 -11.77 2.50
CA GLN A 115 10.28 -12.79 3.45
C GLN A 115 10.75 -14.21 3.09
N ASN A 116 11.04 -14.46 1.81
CA ASN A 116 11.51 -15.75 1.31
C ASN A 116 13.05 -15.84 1.21
N LEU A 117 13.79 -14.84 1.68
CA LEU A 117 15.26 -14.92 1.73
C LEU A 117 15.70 -15.99 2.73
N THR A 118 16.69 -16.79 2.33
CA THR A 118 17.46 -17.57 3.29
C THR A 118 18.22 -16.65 4.23
N PHE A 119 18.63 -17.17 5.38
CA PHE A 119 19.41 -16.43 6.38
C PHE A 119 20.60 -15.66 5.76
N HIS A 120 21.46 -16.37 5.02
CA HIS A 120 22.62 -15.77 4.34
C HIS A 120 22.23 -14.68 3.32
N GLN A 121 21.13 -14.88 2.59
CA GLN A 121 20.65 -13.87 1.64
C GLN A 121 20.12 -12.63 2.37
N PHE A 122 19.46 -12.81 3.52
CA PHE A 122 18.97 -11.71 4.35
C PHE A 122 20.12 -10.88 4.92
N GLU A 123 21.20 -11.51 5.39
CA GLU A 123 22.40 -10.79 5.84
C GLU A 123 23.06 -9.98 4.72
N THR A 124 23.20 -10.60 3.54
CA THR A 124 23.74 -9.94 2.35
C THR A 124 22.86 -8.74 1.96
N PHE A 125 21.54 -8.92 1.99
CA PHE A 125 20.57 -7.86 1.74
C PHE A 125 20.71 -6.72 2.76
N GLY A 126 20.84 -7.02 4.05
CA GLY A 126 21.05 -6.04 5.11
C GLY A 126 22.32 -5.21 4.92
N ALA A 127 23.44 -5.83 4.53
CA ALA A 127 24.67 -5.11 4.20
C ALA A 127 24.48 -4.18 2.98
N CYS A 128 23.75 -4.60 1.96
CA CYS A 128 23.37 -3.74 0.83
C CYS A 128 22.50 -2.57 1.28
N VAL A 129 21.51 -2.79 2.15
CA VAL A 129 20.67 -1.71 2.69
C VAL A 129 21.52 -0.68 3.43
N LEU A 130 22.46 -1.11 4.28
CA LEU A 130 23.39 -0.21 4.95
C LEU A 130 24.21 0.62 3.95
N LYS A 131 24.69 0.00 2.87
CA LYS A 131 25.42 0.68 1.81
C LYS A 131 24.59 1.80 1.17
N GLU A 132 23.35 1.49 0.80
CA GLU A 132 22.42 2.45 0.18
C GLU A 132 22.03 3.58 1.13
N LEU A 133 22.00 3.32 2.43
CA LEU A 133 21.83 4.34 3.48
C LEU A 133 23.08 5.22 3.68
N GLY A 134 24.17 4.98 2.94
CA GLY A 134 25.41 5.75 3.02
C GLY A 134 26.41 5.25 4.07
N SER A 135 26.21 4.04 4.58
CA SER A 135 27.16 3.41 5.51
C SER A 135 28.49 3.08 4.81
N LYS A 136 29.59 3.39 5.49
CA LYS A 136 30.94 3.02 5.05
C LYS A 136 31.28 1.61 5.52
N ASN A 137 31.90 0.83 4.64
CA ASN A 137 32.33 -0.55 4.88
C ASN A 137 31.22 -1.46 5.44
N PRO A 138 30.08 -1.59 4.76
CA PRO A 138 29.06 -2.56 5.14
C PRO A 138 29.65 -3.98 5.04
N GLN A 139 29.53 -4.76 6.12
CA GLN A 139 30.06 -6.12 6.22
C GLN A 139 29.00 -7.06 6.81
N VAL A 140 29.06 -8.31 6.37
CA VAL A 140 28.36 -9.43 6.98
C VAL A 140 29.34 -10.14 7.91
N THR A 141 28.91 -10.45 9.12
CA THR A 141 29.76 -11.16 10.09
C THR A 141 30.05 -12.57 9.57
N PRO A 142 31.30 -13.06 9.69
CA PRO A 142 31.61 -14.45 9.35
C PRO A 142 30.72 -15.41 10.13
N HIS A 143 30.18 -16.45 9.47
CA HIS A 143 29.32 -17.43 10.13
C HIS A 143 30.01 -18.04 11.36
N SER A 144 29.43 -17.76 12.52
CA SER A 144 29.68 -18.42 13.81
C SER A 144 28.46 -19.31 14.08
N ASP A 145 28.61 -20.42 14.83
CA ASP A 145 27.50 -21.30 15.20
C ASP A 145 26.42 -20.62 16.08
N ASP A 146 26.58 -19.34 16.41
CA ASP A 146 25.56 -18.49 17.00
C ASP A 146 24.60 -18.00 15.91
N GLN A 147 23.31 -18.36 16.02
CA GLN A 147 22.25 -18.04 15.06
C GLN A 147 21.88 -16.54 14.96
N GLY A 148 22.80 -15.62 15.25
CA GLY A 148 22.60 -14.18 15.18
C GLY A 148 22.69 -13.67 13.74
N ILE A 149 21.65 -12.98 13.27
CA ILE A 149 21.68 -12.25 11.99
C ILE A 149 22.50 -10.98 12.20
N ASP A 150 23.75 -10.97 11.75
CA ASP A 150 24.65 -9.85 12.02
C ASP A 150 25.24 -9.27 10.73
N PHE A 151 24.82 -8.04 10.42
CA PHE A 151 25.47 -7.16 9.45
C PHE A 151 25.66 -5.77 10.05
N TYR A 152 26.79 -5.12 9.74
CA TYR A 152 27.15 -3.84 10.33
C TYR A 152 27.87 -2.93 9.34
N GLY A 153 27.93 -1.64 9.67
CA GLY A 153 28.69 -0.64 8.93
C GLY A 153 28.70 0.70 9.67
N LEU A 154 29.53 1.63 9.21
CA LEU A 154 29.71 2.93 9.86
C LEU A 154 28.92 4.03 9.13
N LEU A 155 27.83 4.50 9.74
CA LEU A 155 27.08 5.64 9.24
C LEU A 155 27.57 6.95 9.90
N SER A 156 28.00 7.91 9.09
CA SER A 156 28.42 9.24 9.58
C SER A 156 27.26 10.24 9.49
N LEU A 157 26.52 10.40 10.59
CA LEU A 157 25.36 11.32 10.64
C LEU A 157 25.75 12.80 10.56
N GLY A 158 27.02 13.15 10.82
CA GLY A 158 27.52 14.53 10.77
C GLY A 158 27.59 15.17 9.37
N GLN A 159 27.23 14.43 8.32
CA GLN A 159 27.15 14.92 6.92
C GLN A 159 25.72 14.97 6.37
N LEU A 160 24.71 14.64 7.19
CA LEU A 160 23.30 14.83 6.86
C LEU A 160 22.90 16.28 7.22
N SER A 161 23.39 17.24 6.45
CA SER A 161 23.04 18.67 6.55
C SER A 161 22.50 19.18 5.23
#